data_AF-A0A1F2QGJ9-F1
#
_entry.id   AF-A0A1F2QGJ9-F1
#
_cell.length_a   1.000
_cell.length_b   1.000
_cell.length_c   1.000
_cell.angle_alpha   90.00
_cell.angle_beta   90.00
_cell.angle_gamma   90.00
#
_symmetry.space_group_name_H-M   'P 1'
#
loop_
_entity.id
_entity.type
_entity.pdbx_description
1 polymer ?
#
loop_
_entity_poly.entity_id
_entity_poly.type
_entity_poly.pdbx_seq_one_letter_code
_entity_poly.pdbx_strand_id
1 'polypeptide(L)'
;MSLFDRPLRRPRVLSEVSFALGAAVVMGAAGAVVAVMTPPLRPFPWASSPMRWFVQAAVGFGLGWWGGLMWSIGLAFHARRFQPPPPLATLMRATWFAAALFAAITVGAHAFGASALLSVGGGVIACTLAARAVVTNAGRQQQP
;
A
#
# COMPACT_ATOMS: atom_id res chain seq x y z
N MET A 1 -33.82 -5.23 -21.87
CA MET A 1 -33.08 -5.55 -20.63
C MET A 1 -32.49 -4.27 -20.08
N SER A 2 -33.00 -3.81 -18.95
CA SER A 2 -32.70 -2.51 -18.36
C SER A 2 -31.32 -2.53 -17.68
N LEU A 3 -30.51 -1.47 -17.91
CA LEU A 3 -29.22 -1.26 -17.24
C LEU A 3 -29.33 -1.10 -15.71
N PHE A 4 -30.56 -1.03 -15.18
CA PHE A 4 -30.85 -0.82 -13.76
C PHE A 4 -31.13 -2.11 -12.96
N ASP A 5 -31.23 -3.28 -13.60
CA ASP A 5 -31.50 -4.58 -12.93
C ASP A 5 -30.28 -5.21 -12.22
N ARG A 6 -29.26 -4.42 -11.85
CA ARG A 6 -28.07 -4.93 -11.12
C ARG A 6 -27.96 -4.41 -9.67
N PRO A 7 -28.92 -4.67 -8.77
CA PRO A 7 -28.78 -4.33 -7.36
C PRO A 7 -27.68 -5.14 -6.64
N LEU A 8 -27.24 -6.28 -7.20
CA LEU A 8 -26.17 -7.12 -6.60
C LEU A 8 -24.73 -6.65 -6.89
N ARG A 9 -24.50 -5.73 -7.84
CA ARG A 9 -23.14 -5.22 -8.15
C ARG A 9 -22.70 -4.03 -7.29
N ARG A 10 -23.64 -3.23 -6.77
CA ARG A 10 -23.35 -2.02 -5.99
C ARG A 10 -22.52 -2.27 -4.71
N PRO A 11 -22.84 -3.25 -3.85
CA PRO A 11 -22.09 -3.43 -2.60
C PRO A 11 -20.64 -3.88 -2.83
N ARG A 12 -20.39 -4.61 -3.92
CA ARG A 12 -19.04 -5.11 -4.27
C ARG A 12 -18.15 -4.05 -4.89
N VAL A 13 -18.71 -3.18 -5.73
CA VAL A 13 -17.95 -2.04 -6.28
C VAL A 13 -17.63 -1.04 -5.18
N LEU A 14 -18.58 -0.75 -4.28
CA LEU A 14 -18.34 0.15 -3.15
C LEU A 14 -17.22 -0.38 -2.25
N SER A 15 -17.19 -1.68 -1.99
CA SER A 15 -16.17 -2.28 -1.14
C SER A 15 -14.79 -2.38 -1.81
N GLU A 16 -14.73 -2.62 -3.12
CA GLU A 16 -13.48 -2.55 -3.89
C GLU A 16 -12.92 -1.12 -3.90
N VAL A 17 -13.78 -0.10 -4.03
CA VAL A 17 -13.40 1.32 -3.98
C VAL A 17 -12.94 1.70 -2.57
N SER A 18 -13.67 1.30 -1.53
CA SER A 18 -13.26 1.52 -0.13
C SER A 18 -11.95 0.83 0.21
N PHE A 19 -11.70 -0.35 -0.38
CA PHE A 19 -10.41 -1.04 -0.25
C PHE A 19 -9.27 -0.27 -0.92
N ALA A 20 -9.47 0.19 -2.17
CA ALA A 20 -8.47 0.95 -2.90
C ALA A 20 -8.15 2.28 -2.21
N LEU A 21 -9.17 3.01 -1.74
CA LEU A 21 -9.02 4.22 -0.94
C LEU A 21 -8.31 3.94 0.39
N GLY A 22 -8.71 2.88 1.10
CA GLY A 22 -8.06 2.46 2.33
C GLY A 22 -6.57 2.15 2.11
N ALA A 23 -6.24 1.45 1.04
CA ALA A 23 -4.85 1.15 0.69
C ALA A 23 -4.05 2.40 0.31
N ALA A 24 -4.66 3.34 -0.42
CA ALA A 24 -4.05 4.61 -0.77
C ALA A 24 -3.74 5.46 0.47
N VAL A 25 -4.68 5.56 1.42
CA VAL A 25 -4.49 6.30 2.67
C VAL A 25 -3.39 5.66 3.51
N VAL A 26 -3.45 4.34 3.70
CA VAL A 26 -2.48 3.61 4.54
C VAL A 26 -1.06 3.70 3.95
N MET A 27 -0.91 3.50 2.64
CA MET A 27 0.40 3.62 1.98
C MET A 27 0.86 5.08 1.88
N GLY A 28 -0.06 6.04 1.76
CA GLY A 28 0.25 7.47 1.87
C GLY A 28 0.83 7.81 3.24
N ALA A 29 0.19 7.37 4.31
CA ALA A 29 0.71 7.55 5.68
C ALA A 29 2.08 6.88 5.86
N ALA A 30 2.26 5.64 5.38
CA ALA A 30 3.54 4.96 5.41
C ALA A 30 4.62 5.71 4.62
N GLY A 31 4.29 6.22 3.44
CA GLY A 31 5.18 7.03 2.60
C GLY A 31 5.59 8.34 3.28
N ALA A 32 4.67 9.00 3.99
CA ALA A 32 4.98 10.20 4.78
C ALA A 32 5.95 9.89 5.92
N VAL A 33 5.72 8.79 6.66
CA VAL A 33 6.61 8.34 7.74
C VAL A 33 8.00 8.01 7.20
N VAL A 34 8.09 7.24 6.12
CA VAL A 34 9.36 6.91 5.46
C VAL A 34 10.06 8.19 5.04
N ALA A 35 9.38 9.10 4.36
CA ALA A 35 9.97 10.34 3.90
C ALA A 35 10.55 11.17 5.05
N VAL A 36 9.87 11.24 6.20
CA VAL A 36 10.38 11.94 7.40
C VAL A 36 11.55 11.20 8.05
N MET A 37 11.52 9.87 8.09
CA MET A 37 12.56 9.07 8.74
C MET A 37 13.82 8.89 7.87
N THR A 38 13.74 9.16 6.56
CA THR A 38 14.88 9.12 5.65
C THR A 38 15.49 10.52 5.44
N PRO A 39 16.82 10.71 5.57
CA PRO A 39 17.47 11.95 5.17
C PRO A 39 17.13 12.33 3.71
N PRO A 40 16.87 13.62 3.43
CA PRO A 40 16.47 14.03 2.08
C PRO A 40 17.64 13.89 1.10
N LEU A 41 17.29 13.45 -0.12
CA LEU A 41 18.23 13.21 -1.22
C LEU A 41 18.96 14.48 -1.70
N ARG A 42 18.43 15.68 -1.43
CA ARG A 42 19.11 16.95 -1.69
C ARG A 42 18.84 17.95 -0.55
N PRO A 43 19.87 18.65 -0.05
CA PRO A 43 19.67 19.78 0.84
C PRO A 43 18.98 20.90 0.04
N PHE A 44 17.72 21.20 0.37
CA PHE A 44 17.05 22.37 -0.17
C PHE A 44 17.68 23.63 0.46
N PRO A 45 18.14 24.61 -0.34
CA PRO A 45 18.95 25.72 0.16
C PRO A 45 18.19 26.80 0.97
N TRP A 46 16.85 26.77 1.01
CA TRP A 46 16.05 27.88 1.57
C TRP A 46 14.96 27.46 2.57
N ALA A 47 15.23 26.48 3.43
CA ALA A 47 14.29 26.14 4.51
C ALA A 47 15.01 25.72 5.79
N SER A 48 15.46 26.71 6.56
CA SER A 48 15.30 26.62 8.02
C SER A 48 13.81 26.44 8.30
N SER A 49 13.42 25.60 9.29
CA SER A 49 12.06 25.52 9.86
C SER A 49 11.13 24.39 9.33
N PRO A 50 10.20 23.87 10.19
CA PRO A 50 9.09 22.91 9.94
C PRO A 50 8.49 22.78 8.54
N MET A 51 8.53 23.84 7.72
CA MET A 51 8.12 23.80 6.32
C MET A 51 8.82 22.69 5.53
N ARG A 52 10.11 22.44 5.79
CA ARG A 52 10.85 21.33 5.16
C ARG A 52 10.25 19.97 5.50
N TRP A 53 9.94 19.73 6.77
CA TRP A 53 9.32 18.49 7.23
C TRP A 53 7.93 18.30 6.63
N PHE A 54 7.15 19.36 6.55
CA PHE A 54 5.83 19.34 5.93
C PHE A 54 5.90 19.00 4.44
N VAL A 55 6.77 19.68 3.67
CA VAL A 55 6.94 19.42 2.24
C VAL A 55 7.43 17.99 2.00
N GLN A 56 8.40 17.52 2.80
CA GLN A 56 8.93 16.16 2.70
C GLN A 56 7.86 15.10 3.02
N ALA A 57 7.07 15.32 4.07
CA ALA A 57 5.95 14.45 4.42
C ALA A 57 4.86 14.46 3.34
N ALA A 58 4.54 15.63 2.76
CA ALA A 58 3.54 15.76 1.70
C ALA A 58 3.97 15.05 0.40
N VAL A 59 5.25 15.15 0.03
CA VAL A 59 5.81 14.41 -1.12
C VAL A 59 5.78 12.91 -0.85
N GLY A 60 6.22 12.48 0.34
CA GLY A 60 6.15 11.08 0.77
C GLY A 60 4.72 10.54 0.77
N PHE A 61 3.76 11.33 1.25
CA PHE A 61 2.34 10.99 1.23
C PHE A 61 1.83 10.86 -0.19
N GLY A 62 2.12 11.82 -1.06
CA GLY A 62 1.68 11.80 -2.46
C GLY A 62 2.21 10.57 -3.20
N LEU A 63 3.50 10.23 -3.03
CA LEU A 63 4.09 9.03 -3.61
C LEU A 63 3.47 7.75 -3.04
N GLY A 64 3.30 7.69 -1.72
CA GLY A 64 2.66 6.57 -1.03
C GLY A 64 1.19 6.39 -1.45
N TRP A 65 0.45 7.47 -1.66
CA TRP A 65 -0.92 7.48 -2.12
C TRP A 65 -1.06 6.84 -3.51
N TRP A 66 -0.28 7.33 -4.49
CA TRP A 66 -0.30 6.80 -5.85
C TRP A 66 0.22 5.35 -5.90
N GLY A 67 1.28 5.05 -5.14
CA GLY A 67 1.80 3.70 -4.98
C GLY A 67 0.75 2.74 -4.41
N GLY A 68 0.04 3.16 -3.36
CA GLY A 68 -1.03 2.38 -2.74
C GLY A 68 -2.21 2.13 -3.67
N LEU A 69 -2.61 3.12 -4.46
CA LEU A 69 -3.66 2.95 -5.48
C LEU A 69 -3.25 1.90 -6.52
N MET A 70 -2.08 2.05 -7.14
CA MET A 70 -1.61 1.11 -8.16
C MET A 70 -1.43 -0.30 -7.60
N TRP A 71 -0.90 -0.41 -6.38
CA TRP A 71 -0.70 -1.67 -5.69
C TRP A 71 -2.02 -2.37 -5.37
N SER A 72 -3.03 -1.63 -4.88
CA SER A 72 -4.35 -2.17 -4.55
C SER A 72 -5.09 -2.72 -5.77
N ILE A 73 -4.93 -2.07 -6.93
CA ILE A 73 -5.46 -2.55 -8.21
C ILE A 73 -4.83 -3.90 -8.57
N GLY A 74 -3.50 -4.00 -8.49
CA GLY A 74 -2.78 -5.25 -8.73
C GLY A 74 -3.21 -6.38 -7.79
N LEU A 75 -3.39 -6.06 -6.50
CA LEU A 75 -3.87 -7.02 -5.51
C LEU A 75 -5.30 -7.49 -5.80
N ALA A 76 -6.19 -6.58 -6.20
CA ALA A 76 -7.56 -6.90 -6.57
C ALA A 76 -7.61 -7.81 -7.81
N PHE A 77 -6.79 -7.54 -8.84
CA PHE A 77 -6.65 -8.44 -10.00
C PHE A 77 -6.10 -9.82 -9.61
N HIS A 78 -5.16 -9.89 -8.67
CA HIS A 78 -4.63 -11.15 -8.18
C HIS A 78 -5.68 -11.94 -7.38
N ALA A 79 -6.42 -11.29 -6.47
CA ALA A 79 -7.45 -11.90 -5.65
C ALA A 79 -8.60 -12.50 -6.49
N ARG A 80 -8.91 -11.90 -7.65
CA ARG A 80 -9.93 -12.41 -8.59
C ARG A 80 -9.58 -13.76 -9.23
N ARG A 81 -8.35 -14.25 -9.09
CA ARG A 81 -7.93 -15.57 -9.59
C ARG A 81 -8.40 -16.73 -8.70
N PHE A 82 -8.83 -16.45 -7.47
CA PHE A 82 -9.30 -17.47 -6.53
C PHE A 82 -10.83 -17.57 -6.56
N GLN A 83 -11.34 -18.81 -6.51
CA GLN A 83 -12.77 -19.11 -6.36
C GLN A 83 -12.95 -20.04 -5.14
N PRO A 84 -13.72 -19.61 -4.11
CA PRO A 84 -14.36 -18.30 -3.97
C PRO A 84 -13.35 -17.14 -3.75
N PRO A 85 -13.73 -15.88 -4.06
CA PRO A 85 -12.86 -14.73 -3.84
C PRO A 85 -12.64 -14.48 -2.34
N PRO A 86 -11.42 -14.13 -1.92
CA PRO A 86 -11.10 -13.92 -0.51
C PRO A 86 -11.89 -12.72 0.08
N PRO A 87 -12.22 -12.77 1.39
CA PRO A 87 -13.03 -11.75 2.02
C PRO A 87 -12.27 -10.42 2.15
N LEU A 88 -12.98 -9.31 2.05
CA LEU A 88 -12.42 -7.95 2.12
C LEU A 88 -11.64 -7.67 3.40
N ALA A 89 -12.06 -8.24 4.53
CA ALA A 89 -11.34 -8.10 5.80
C ALA A 89 -9.90 -8.65 5.69
N THR A 90 -9.69 -9.72 4.94
CA THR A 90 -8.37 -10.29 4.68
C THR A 90 -7.54 -9.38 3.78
N LEU A 91 -8.16 -8.80 2.75
CA LEU A 91 -7.49 -7.84 1.87
C LEU A 91 -7.05 -6.60 2.65
N MET A 92 -7.92 -6.04 3.50
CA MET A 92 -7.57 -4.91 4.38
C MET A 92 -6.43 -5.25 5.36
N ARG A 93 -6.47 -6.43 5.99
CA ARG A 93 -5.35 -6.89 6.85
C ARG A 93 -4.06 -7.01 6.06
N ALA A 94 -4.10 -7.60 4.86
CA ALA A 94 -2.92 -7.72 3.99
C ALA A 94 -2.32 -6.35 3.66
N THR A 95 -3.17 -5.33 3.42
CA THR A 95 -2.72 -3.95 3.18
C THR A 95 -2.04 -3.34 4.39
N TRP A 96 -2.59 -3.52 5.60
CA TRP A 96 -1.94 -3.04 6.83
C TRP A 96 -0.60 -3.71 7.08
N PHE A 97 -0.53 -5.04 6.92
CA PHE A 97 0.72 -5.78 7.01
C PHE A 97 1.73 -5.33 5.96
N ALA A 98 1.29 -5.14 4.72
CA ALA A 98 2.15 -4.68 3.64
C ALA A 98 2.72 -3.29 3.92
N ALA A 99 1.90 -2.36 4.42
CA ALA A 99 2.34 -1.01 4.77
C ALA A 99 3.30 -0.99 5.97
N ALA A 100 3.00 -1.76 7.03
CA ALA A 100 3.88 -1.89 8.18
C ALA A 100 5.23 -2.51 7.79
N LEU A 101 5.21 -3.57 6.97
CA LEU A 101 6.43 -4.23 6.49
C LEU A 101 7.22 -3.32 5.56
N PHE A 102 6.56 -2.57 4.67
CA PHE A 102 7.20 -1.59 3.80
C PHE A 102 7.91 -0.51 4.63
N ALA A 103 7.22 0.07 5.63
CA ALA A 103 7.81 1.07 6.51
C ALA A 103 8.99 0.50 7.31
N ALA A 104 8.82 -0.68 7.91
CA ALA A 104 9.85 -1.33 8.71
C ALA A 104 11.11 -1.68 7.90
N ILE A 105 10.95 -2.25 6.70
CA ILE A 105 12.07 -2.60 5.82
C ILE A 105 12.74 -1.35 5.28
N THR A 106 11.96 -0.35 4.86
CA THR A 106 12.55 0.86 4.28
C THR A 106 13.33 1.66 5.32
N VAL A 107 12.78 1.82 6.53
CA VAL A 107 13.46 2.49 7.66
C VAL A 107 14.64 1.66 8.16
N GLY A 108 14.45 0.35 8.34
CA GLY A 108 15.50 -0.56 8.80
C GLY A 108 16.67 -0.63 7.84
N ALA A 109 16.43 -0.88 6.55
CA ALA A 109 17.48 -0.91 5.53
C ALA A 109 18.25 0.41 5.47
N HIS A 110 17.56 1.53 5.66
CA HIS A 110 18.23 2.82 5.70
C HIS A 110 19.09 3.03 6.95
N ALA A 111 18.68 2.51 8.11
CA ALA A 111 19.50 2.48 9.32
C ALA A 111 20.80 1.66 9.14
N PHE A 112 20.78 0.65 8.25
CA PHE A 112 21.96 -0.14 7.88
C PHE A 112 22.74 0.44 6.67
N GLY A 113 22.45 1.67 6.25
CA GLY A 113 23.19 2.36 5.18
C GLY A 113 22.82 1.92 3.76
N ALA A 114 21.73 1.17 3.58
CA ALA A 114 21.26 0.83 2.23
C ALA A 114 20.76 2.09 1.50
N SER A 115 21.01 2.12 0.19
CA SER A 115 20.52 3.20 -0.67
C SER A 115 18.99 3.24 -0.67
N ALA A 116 18.40 4.43 -0.76
CA ALA A 116 16.95 4.60 -0.78
C ALA A 116 16.27 3.73 -1.85
N LEU A 117 16.91 3.54 -3.00
CA LEU A 117 16.45 2.64 -4.06
C LEU A 117 16.37 1.17 -3.63
N LEU A 118 17.39 0.67 -2.93
CA LEU A 118 17.40 -0.71 -2.41
C LEU A 118 16.40 -0.87 -1.26
N SER A 119 16.30 0.13 -0.37
CA SER A 119 15.38 0.12 0.77
C SER A 119 13.92 0.10 0.29
N VAL A 120 13.58 1.02 -0.62
CA VAL A 120 12.22 1.13 -1.18
C VAL A 120 11.91 -0.06 -2.09
N GLY A 121 12.83 -0.45 -2.98
CA GLY A 121 12.66 -1.59 -3.87
C GLY A 121 12.48 -2.90 -3.10
N GLY A 122 13.35 -3.16 -2.12
CA GLY A 122 13.25 -4.32 -1.24
C GLY A 122 11.97 -4.32 -0.41
N GLY A 123 11.58 -3.16 0.13
CA GLY A 123 10.32 -2.99 0.86
C GLY A 123 9.09 -3.29 0.00
N VAL A 124 9.04 -2.79 -1.25
CA VAL A 124 7.92 -3.05 -2.19
C VAL A 124 7.85 -4.53 -2.57
N ILE A 125 8.99 -5.17 -2.84
CA ILE A 125 9.02 -6.59 -3.18
C ILE A 125 8.53 -7.43 -2.00
N ALA A 126 9.08 -7.20 -0.80
CA ALA A 126 8.71 -7.92 0.40
C ALA A 126 7.23 -7.72 0.77
N CYS A 127 6.71 -6.48 0.70
CA CYS A 127 5.31 -6.21 0.99
C CYS A 127 4.37 -6.88 -0.02
N THR A 128 4.76 -6.91 -1.30
CA THR A 128 4.00 -7.57 -2.36
C THR A 128 3.99 -9.08 -2.17
N LEU A 129 5.13 -9.68 -1.83
CA LEU A 129 5.22 -11.12 -1.55
C LEU A 129 4.39 -11.49 -0.31
N ALA A 130 4.49 -10.71 0.77
CA ALA A 130 3.71 -10.93 2.00
C ALA A 130 2.21 -10.83 1.73
N ALA A 131 1.76 -9.80 1.01
CA ALA A 131 0.35 -9.66 0.68
C ALA A 131 -0.16 -10.78 -0.23
N ARG A 132 0.64 -11.22 -1.21
CA ARG A 132 0.30 -12.39 -2.03
C ARG A 132 0.22 -13.66 -1.21
N ALA A 133 1.13 -13.88 -0.25
CA ALA A 133 1.10 -15.02 0.64
C ALA A 133 -0.16 -15.02 1.52
N VAL A 134 -0.54 -13.88 2.10
CA VAL A 134 -1.77 -13.73 2.89
C VAL A 134 -3.01 -14.03 2.05
N VAL A 135 -3.08 -13.48 0.83
CA VAL A 135 -4.20 -13.71 -0.10
C VAL A 135 -4.27 -15.18 -0.54
N THR A 136 -3.13 -15.80 -0.84
CA THR A 136 -3.06 -17.21 -1.26
C THR A 136 -3.44 -18.15 -0.12
N ASN A 137 -2.96 -17.90 1.10
CA ASN A 137 -3.31 -18.70 2.27
C ASN A 137 -4.80 -18.61 2.59
N ALA A 138 -5.39 -17.42 2.48
CA ALA A 138 -6.83 -17.24 2.65
C ALA A 138 -7.64 -17.94 1.55
N GLY A 139 -7.17 -17.91 0.30
CA GLY A 139 -7.80 -18.64 -0.80
C GLY A 139 -7.79 -20.15 -0.58
N ARG A 140 -6.68 -20.71 -0.07
CA ARG A 140 -6.56 -22.15 0.25
C ARG A 140 -7.48 -22.59 1.38
N GLN A 141 -7.67 -21.77 2.41
CA GLN A 141 -8.58 -22.07 3.53
C GLN A 141 -10.06 -22.10 3.12
N GLN A 142 -10.40 -21.57 1.95
CA GLN A 142 -11.77 -21.51 1.44
C GLN A 142 -12.06 -22.54 0.35
N GLN A 143 -11.05 -23.33 -0.07
CA GLN A 143 -11.24 -24.44 -0.99
C GLN A 143 -11.51 -25.71 -0.17
N PRO A 144 -12.67 -26.38 -0.37
CA PRO A 144 -13.04 -27.60 0.36
C PRO A 144 -12.15 -28.79 0.01
#